data_AF-A0A6I4NQ51-F1
#
_entry.id   AF-A0A6I4NQ51-F1
#
_cell.length_a   1.000
_cell.length_b   1.000
_cell.length_c   1.000
_cell.angle_alpha   90.00
_cell.angle_beta   90.00
_cell.angle_gamma   90.00
#
_symmetry.space_group_name_H-M   'P 1'
#
loop_
_entity.id
_entity.type
_entity.pdbx_description
1 polymer ?
#
loop_
_entity_poly.entity_id
_entity_poly.type
_entity_poly.pdbx_seq_one_letter_code
_entity_poly.pdbx_strand_id
1 'polypeptide(L)'
;MRILFNQILIRYTMLNPFAKSFIIMLVSTQSHFAQKYNPKLVAKDVELNFADTPLRGIENIETIYYVENDLQTVSAYQNNILQWQTNVILVCGKPTVGKPEIRYIKYEKTTLLIVSGKHSYAEIDIINGKTTCKGSD
;
A
#
# COMPACT_ATOMS: atom_id res chain seq x y z
N MET A 1 -54.76 7.66 40.20
CA MET A 1 -54.07 8.81 39.59
C MET A 1 -54.21 8.71 38.07
N ARG A 2 -55.43 8.96 37.59
CA ARG A 2 -55.73 9.27 36.18
C ARG A 2 -55.37 10.75 35.99
N ILE A 3 -55.11 11.17 34.75
CA ILE A 3 -54.66 12.50 34.31
C ILE A 3 -53.14 12.54 34.16
N LEU A 4 -52.67 12.15 32.98
CA LEU A 4 -51.47 12.67 32.28
C LEU A 4 -51.27 12.00 30.90
N PHE A 5 -52.14 11.07 30.48
CA PHE A 5 -52.03 10.39 29.18
C PHE A 5 -52.73 11.09 28.00
N ASN A 6 -53.31 12.29 28.18
CA ASN A 6 -54.23 12.89 27.20
C ASN A 6 -53.78 14.22 26.56
N GLN A 7 -52.47 14.53 26.58
CA GLN A 7 -51.95 15.72 25.86
C GLN A 7 -50.82 15.45 24.86
N ILE A 8 -50.33 14.20 24.74
CA ILE A 8 -49.29 13.86 23.75
C ILE A 8 -49.89 13.25 22.47
N LEU A 9 -51.21 13.02 22.42
CA LEU A 9 -51.86 12.34 21.29
C LEU A 9 -52.38 13.27 20.18
N ILE A 10 -52.23 14.59 20.28
CA ILE A 10 -52.93 15.55 19.37
C ILE A 10 -51.97 16.41 18.54
N ARG A 11 -50.63 16.19 18.57
CA ARG A 11 -49.71 17.09 17.86
C ARG A 11 -48.93 16.57 16.66
N TYR A 12 -48.96 15.30 16.29
CA TYR A 12 -48.29 14.87 15.04
C TYR A 12 -49.03 13.78 14.27
N THR A 13 -50.34 13.96 14.12
CA THR A 13 -51.16 13.39 13.03
C THR A 13 -51.07 14.23 11.75
N MET A 14 -49.91 14.84 11.49
CA MET A 14 -49.60 15.64 10.30
C MET A 14 -48.10 15.49 9.97
N LEU A 15 -47.64 14.25 9.75
CA LEU A 15 -46.35 14.00 9.12
C LEU A 15 -46.58 13.26 7.81
N ASN A 16 -46.18 13.94 6.74
CA ASN A 16 -46.30 13.63 5.32
C ASN A 16 -45.94 12.15 5.01
N PRO A 17 -46.71 11.43 4.17
CA PRO A 17 -46.40 10.05 3.75
C PRO A 17 -45.03 9.89 3.07
N PHE A 18 -44.36 10.99 2.69
CA PHE A 18 -43.00 10.97 2.15
C PHE A 18 -41.89 10.51 3.12
N ALA A 19 -42.13 10.51 4.44
CA ALA A 19 -41.08 10.25 5.43
C ALA A 19 -40.91 8.76 5.80
N LYS A 20 -41.60 7.83 5.13
CA LYS A 20 -41.53 6.39 5.45
C LYS A 20 -40.68 5.54 4.50
N SER A 21 -40.16 6.12 3.41
CA SER A 21 -39.52 5.33 2.33
C SER A 21 -38.03 5.65 2.10
N PHE A 22 -37.29 6.06 3.13
CA PHE A 22 -35.88 6.47 2.98
C PHE A 22 -34.95 5.85 4.05
N ILE A 23 -35.15 4.58 4.41
CA ILE A 23 -34.27 3.85 5.35
C ILE A 23 -33.65 2.57 4.73
N ILE A 24 -33.95 2.23 3.47
CA ILE A 24 -33.41 1.02 2.81
C ILE A 24 -32.69 1.39 1.50
N MET A 25 -31.76 2.34 1.55
CA MET A 25 -30.96 2.66 0.36
C MET A 25 -29.58 3.25 0.71
N LEU A 26 -28.86 2.69 1.68
CA LEU A 26 -27.54 3.21 2.03
C LEU A 26 -26.62 2.20 2.74
N VAL A 27 -26.51 0.97 2.23
CA VAL A 27 -25.36 0.10 2.55
C VAL A 27 -24.95 -0.73 1.34
N SER A 28 -24.58 -0.06 0.26
CA SER A 28 -23.64 -0.63 -0.71
C SER A 28 -22.48 0.33 -0.85
N THR A 29 -21.79 0.59 0.27
CA THR A 29 -20.40 1.02 0.19
C THR A 29 -19.66 -0.14 -0.44
N GLN A 30 -19.45 -0.08 -1.76
CA GLN A 30 -18.45 -0.93 -2.40
C GLN A 30 -17.15 -0.61 -1.66
N SER A 31 -16.71 -1.52 -0.80
CA SER A 31 -15.34 -1.52 -0.31
C SER A 31 -14.49 -1.81 -1.54
N HIS A 32 -14.18 -0.77 -2.31
CA HIS A 32 -12.96 -0.77 -3.11
C HIS A 32 -11.84 -0.96 -2.10
N PHE A 33 -11.46 -2.23 -1.90
CA PHE A 33 -10.20 -2.62 -1.29
C PHE A 33 -9.15 -1.78 -2.01
N ALA A 34 -8.73 -0.69 -1.37
CA ALA A 34 -7.80 0.26 -1.94
C ALA A 34 -6.50 -0.52 -2.23
N GLN A 35 -6.30 -0.89 -3.49
CA GLN A 35 -5.05 -1.50 -3.92
C GLN A 35 -3.95 -0.48 -3.67
N LYS A 36 -3.10 -0.75 -2.67
CA LYS A 36 -2.01 0.14 -2.25
C LYS A 36 -0.94 0.30 -3.33
N TYR A 37 -0.79 -0.70 -4.21
CA TYR A 37 0.12 -0.67 -5.35
C TYR A 37 -0.68 -0.72 -6.67
N ASN A 38 -0.09 -0.21 -7.76
CA ASN A 38 -0.71 -0.28 -9.09
C ASN A 38 -0.28 -1.58 -9.81
N PRO A 39 -1.18 -2.56 -10.02
CA PRO A 39 -0.82 -3.85 -10.62
C PRO A 39 -0.32 -3.71 -12.07
N LYS A 40 -0.67 -2.63 -12.78
CA LYS A 40 -0.17 -2.36 -14.14
C LYS A 40 1.31 -1.98 -14.18
N LEU A 41 1.88 -1.64 -13.03
CA LEU A 41 3.29 -1.26 -12.89
C LEU A 41 4.13 -2.41 -12.32
N VAL A 42 3.61 -3.64 -12.29
CA VAL A 42 4.33 -4.81 -11.79
C VAL A 42 4.81 -5.65 -12.98
N ALA A 43 6.12 -5.89 -13.05
CA ALA A 43 6.74 -6.79 -14.01
C ALA A 43 6.58 -8.25 -13.57
N LYS A 44 6.59 -9.17 -14.54
CA LYS A 44 6.74 -10.61 -14.28
C LYS A 44 8.22 -11.05 -14.23
N ASP A 45 9.14 -10.12 -14.49
CA ASP A 45 10.58 -10.36 -14.40
C ASP A 45 11.06 -10.43 -12.95
N VAL A 46 12.23 -11.04 -12.76
CA VAL A 46 12.87 -11.18 -11.44
C VAL A 46 13.72 -9.97 -11.06
N GLU A 47 13.94 -9.03 -11.99
CA GLU A 47 14.71 -7.83 -11.77
C GLU A 47 14.14 -6.65 -12.54
N LEU A 48 14.46 -5.44 -12.09
CA LEU A 48 14.01 -4.22 -12.72
C LEU A 48 15.01 -3.08 -12.48
N ASN A 49 15.40 -2.38 -13.55
CA ASN A 49 16.12 -1.12 -13.49
C ASN A 49 15.14 0.05 -13.70
N PHE A 50 14.83 0.79 -12.63
CA PHE A 50 13.87 1.90 -12.64
C PHE A 50 14.34 3.10 -13.50
N ALA A 51 15.60 3.13 -13.93
CA ALA A 51 16.07 4.14 -14.88
C ALA A 51 15.53 3.91 -16.31
N ASP A 52 15.19 2.67 -16.65
CA ASP A 52 14.90 2.25 -18.03
C ASP A 52 13.43 1.90 -18.25
N THR A 53 12.58 2.00 -17.22
CA THR A 53 11.19 1.54 -17.27
C THR A 53 10.25 2.35 -16.37
N PRO A 54 8.97 2.53 -16.76
CA PRO A 54 7.95 3.10 -15.89
C PRO A 54 7.42 2.10 -14.84
N LEU A 55 7.80 0.82 -14.92
CA LEU A 55 7.41 -0.21 -13.95
C LEU A 55 8.01 0.07 -12.57
N ARG A 56 7.39 -0.50 -11.54
CA ARG A 56 7.59 -0.16 -10.13
C ARG A 56 7.75 -1.37 -9.22
N GLY A 57 7.45 -2.57 -9.69
CA GLY A 57 7.63 -3.77 -8.88
C GLY A 57 7.90 -5.01 -9.72
N ILE A 58 8.27 -6.07 -9.01
CA ILE A 58 8.46 -7.41 -9.54
C ILE A 58 7.53 -8.37 -8.78
N GLU A 59 7.19 -9.49 -9.39
CA GLU A 59 6.36 -10.52 -8.80
C GLU A 59 7.09 -11.86 -8.72
N ASN A 60 7.03 -12.51 -7.56
CA ASN A 60 7.58 -13.84 -7.34
C ASN A 60 6.66 -14.63 -6.39
N ILE A 61 6.22 -15.83 -6.80
CA ILE A 61 5.38 -16.76 -6.02
C ILE A 61 4.28 -16.00 -5.25
N GLU A 62 3.40 -15.32 -6.01
CA GLU A 62 2.24 -14.58 -5.49
C GLU A 62 2.57 -13.40 -4.55
N THR A 63 3.85 -13.07 -4.40
CA THR A 63 4.34 -11.92 -3.64
C THR A 63 4.83 -10.85 -4.60
N ILE A 64 4.38 -9.62 -4.36
CA ILE A 64 4.74 -8.44 -5.15
C ILE A 64 5.68 -7.60 -4.31
N TYR A 65 6.87 -7.34 -4.85
CA TYR A 65 7.83 -6.42 -4.26
C TYR A 65 7.79 -5.12 -5.05
N TYR A 66 7.35 -4.04 -4.40
CA TYR A 66 7.01 -2.79 -5.04
C TYR A 66 7.81 -1.63 -4.47
N VAL A 67 8.44 -0.84 -5.33
CA VAL A 67 9.09 0.42 -4.98
C VAL A 67 8.07 1.54 -5.01
N GLU A 68 7.76 2.06 -3.83
CA GLU A 68 6.76 3.11 -3.58
C GLU A 68 7.16 4.45 -4.21
N ASN A 69 6.18 5.35 -4.41
CA ASN A 69 6.33 6.58 -5.20
C ASN A 69 7.51 7.49 -4.78
N ASP A 70 7.94 7.42 -3.52
CA ASP A 70 9.11 8.15 -3.00
C ASP A 70 10.45 7.66 -3.57
N LEU A 71 10.44 6.52 -4.26
CA LEU A 71 11.62 5.80 -4.78
C LEU A 71 12.60 5.40 -3.66
N GLN A 72 12.16 5.31 -2.42
CA GLN A 72 13.03 5.01 -1.27
C GLN A 72 12.52 3.83 -0.46
N THR A 73 11.21 3.56 -0.58
CA THR A 73 10.51 2.55 0.19
C THR A 73 10.19 1.34 -0.67
N VAL A 74 10.49 0.14 -0.15
CA VAL A 74 10.07 -1.14 -0.72
C VAL A 74 8.98 -1.73 0.16
N SER A 75 7.90 -2.18 -0.47
CA SER A 75 6.79 -2.88 0.17
C SER A 75 6.65 -4.28 -0.42
N ALA A 76 6.34 -5.26 0.42
CA ALA A 76 5.90 -6.58 -0.03
C ALA A 76 4.41 -6.74 0.17
N TYR A 77 3.72 -7.22 -0.86
CA TYR A 77 2.30 -7.54 -0.83
C TYR A 77 2.08 -9.01 -1.17
N GLN A 78 1.23 -9.68 -0.40
CA GLN A 78 0.73 -11.01 -0.72
C GLN A 78 -0.79 -10.96 -0.69
N ASN A 79 -1.46 -11.44 -1.73
CA ASN A 79 -2.92 -11.36 -1.85
C ASN A 79 -3.48 -9.94 -1.65
N ASN A 80 -2.76 -8.93 -2.14
CA ASN A 80 -3.06 -7.49 -1.94
C ASN A 80 -2.96 -6.99 -0.48
N ILE A 81 -2.44 -7.80 0.43
CA ILE A 81 -2.21 -7.43 1.83
C ILE A 81 -0.74 -7.10 2.01
N LEU A 82 -0.46 -5.92 2.58
CA LEU A 82 0.89 -5.49 2.93
C LEU A 82 1.46 -6.44 4.01
N GLN A 83 2.59 -7.08 3.70
CA GLN A 83 3.29 -7.96 4.63
C GLN A 83 4.34 -7.19 5.43
N TRP A 84 5.18 -6.43 4.73
CA TRP A 84 6.19 -5.58 5.32
C TRP A 84 6.50 -4.40 4.42
N GLN A 85 7.11 -3.38 5.01
CA GLN A 85 7.56 -2.18 4.32
C GLN A 85 8.86 -1.68 4.97
N THR A 86 9.82 -1.26 4.16
CA THR A 86 11.09 -0.71 4.63
C THR A 86 11.54 0.44 3.74
N ASN A 87 12.00 1.53 4.36
CA ASN A 87 12.64 2.63 3.64
C ASN A 87 14.16 2.40 3.65
N VAL A 88 14.70 2.03 2.49
CA VAL A 88 16.10 1.62 2.35
C VAL A 88 17.05 2.78 2.64
N ILE A 89 16.69 3.99 2.22
CA ILE A 89 17.52 5.18 2.44
C ILE A 89 17.54 5.60 3.91
N LEU A 90 16.42 5.45 4.63
CA LEU A 90 16.39 5.73 6.07
C LEU A 90 17.21 4.71 6.86
N VAL A 91 17.21 3.43 6.45
CA VAL A 91 17.96 2.37 7.13
C VAL A 91 19.45 2.43 6.80
N CYS A 92 19.81 2.59 5.53
CA CYS A 92 21.20 2.55 5.08
C CYS A 92 21.90 3.90 4.98
N GLY A 93 21.15 4.99 5.19
CA GLY A 93 21.63 6.34 4.97
C GLY A 93 21.59 6.74 3.51
N LYS A 94 21.90 8.01 3.26
CA LYS A 94 21.95 8.56 1.90
C LYS A 94 23.17 8.00 1.16
N PRO A 95 23.04 7.59 -0.11
CA PRO A 95 24.17 7.20 -0.92
C PRO A 95 25.13 8.38 -1.11
N THR A 96 26.43 8.09 -1.15
CA THR A 96 27.48 9.11 -1.35
C THR A 96 27.39 9.74 -2.75
N VAL A 97 26.98 8.96 -3.75
CA VAL A 97 26.89 9.38 -5.15
C VAL A 97 25.51 9.07 -5.71
N GLY A 98 24.94 10.03 -6.44
CA GLY A 98 23.61 9.91 -7.03
C GLY A 98 22.50 10.41 -6.10
N LYS A 99 21.25 10.37 -6.59
CA LYS A 99 20.08 10.74 -5.80
C LYS A 99 19.78 9.66 -4.75
N PRO A 100 19.21 10.02 -3.59
CA PRO A 100 18.76 9.06 -2.57
C PRO A 100 17.50 8.34 -3.04
N GLU A 101 17.62 7.54 -4.09
CA GLU A 101 16.54 6.83 -4.78
C GLU A 101 17.01 5.42 -5.13
N ILE A 102 16.11 4.46 -5.03
CA ILE A 102 16.27 3.08 -5.48
C ILE A 102 16.19 3.09 -7.01
N ARG A 103 17.20 2.51 -7.65
CA ARG A 103 17.31 2.43 -9.11
C ARG A 103 17.26 1.01 -9.63
N TYR A 104 17.47 0.02 -8.78
CA TYR A 104 17.39 -1.36 -9.17
C TYR A 104 16.86 -2.23 -8.03
N ILE A 105 16.05 -3.22 -8.41
CA ILE A 105 15.61 -4.32 -7.57
C ILE A 105 15.83 -5.63 -8.29
N LYS A 106 16.27 -6.66 -7.57
CA LYS A 106 16.31 -8.04 -8.08
C LYS A 106 15.97 -9.02 -6.98
N TYR A 107 15.16 -10.01 -7.31
CA TYR A 107 14.91 -11.15 -6.48
C TYR A 107 16.11 -12.13 -6.54
N GLU A 108 16.71 -12.41 -5.38
CA GLU A 108 17.81 -13.37 -5.25
C GLU A 108 17.57 -14.33 -4.08
N LYS A 109 17.06 -15.53 -4.38
CA LYS A 109 16.83 -16.62 -3.41
C LYS A 109 15.90 -16.22 -2.25
N THR A 110 16.45 -15.68 -1.17
CA THR A 110 15.76 -15.31 0.07
C THR A 110 15.84 -13.81 0.35
N THR A 111 16.43 -13.03 -0.57
CA THR A 111 16.57 -11.59 -0.43
C THR A 111 16.17 -10.85 -1.70
N LEU A 112 15.94 -9.55 -1.57
CA LEU A 112 15.94 -8.60 -2.66
C LEU A 112 17.28 -7.87 -2.65
N LEU A 113 18.01 -7.93 -3.75
CA LEU A 113 19.13 -7.04 -3.99
C LEU A 113 18.59 -5.67 -4.42
N ILE A 114 19.02 -4.62 -3.74
CA ILE A 114 18.64 -3.24 -3.98
C ILE A 114 19.89 -2.44 -4.33
N VAL A 115 19.80 -1.64 -5.40
CA VAL A 115 20.79 -0.59 -5.68
C VAL A 115 20.12 0.76 -5.56
N SER A 116 20.74 1.65 -4.78
CA SER A 116 20.35 3.04 -4.61
C SER A 116 21.49 3.99 -5.00
N GLY A 117 21.13 5.22 -5.41
CA GLY A 117 22.12 6.19 -5.86
C GLY A 117 22.81 5.76 -7.15
N LYS A 118 24.15 5.79 -7.19
CA LYS A 118 24.90 5.23 -8.31
C LYS A 118 25.14 3.74 -8.07
N HIS A 119 25.88 3.40 -7.02
CA HIS A 119 26.27 2.02 -6.68
C HIS A 119 26.30 1.81 -5.15
N SER A 120 25.19 2.08 -4.46
CA SER A 120 25.02 1.75 -3.04
C SER A 120 24.09 0.55 -2.89
N TYR A 121 24.55 -0.49 -2.21
CA TYR A 121 23.92 -1.80 -2.21
C TYR A 121 23.26 -2.12 -0.87
N ALA A 122 22.08 -2.74 -0.92
CA ALA A 122 21.39 -3.29 0.23
C ALA A 122 20.74 -4.63 -0.13
N GLU A 123 20.56 -5.48 0.88
CA GLU A 123 19.74 -6.68 0.78
C GLU A 123 18.53 -6.56 1.71
N ILE A 124 17.35 -6.95 1.24
CA ILE A 124 16.14 -7.03 2.05
C ILE A 124 15.72 -8.48 2.18
N ASP A 125 15.58 -8.99 3.40
CA ASP A 125 14.99 -10.32 3.65
C ASP A 125 13.53 -10.36 3.18
N ILE A 126 13.18 -11.32 2.32
CA ILE A 126 11.85 -11.38 1.70
C ILE A 126 10.73 -11.73 2.67
N ILE A 127 11.04 -12.33 3.83
CA ILE A 127 10.07 -12.80 4.81
C ILE A 127 9.63 -11.64 5.72
N ASN A 128 10.56 -10.79 6.14
CA ASN A 128 10.31 -9.80 7.20
C ASN A 128 10.70 -8.36 6.85
N GLY A 129 11.28 -8.11 5.67
CA GLY A 129 11.67 -6.77 5.25
C GLY A 129 12.93 -6.25 5.94
N LYS A 130 13.63 -7.06 6.73
CA LYS A 130 14.88 -6.67 7.40
C LYS A 130 15.91 -6.29 6.35
N THR A 131 16.35 -5.04 6.41
CA THR A 131 17.29 -4.46 5.45
C THR A 131 18.71 -4.51 6.01
N THR A 132 19.65 -5.02 5.21
CA THR A 132 21.09 -5.08 5.52
C THR A 132 21.86 -4.29 4.48
N CYS A 133 22.64 -3.31 4.93
CA CYS A 133 23.42 -2.44 4.06
C CYS A 133 24.75 -3.11 3.71
N LYS A 134 25.08 -3.22 2.42
CA LYS A 134 26.25 -3.96 1.92
C LYS A 134 27.43 -3.07 1.54
N GLY A 135 27.26 -1.75 1.63
CA GLY A 135 28.27 -0.76 1.29
C GLY A 135 28.06 -0.17 -0.11
N SER A 136 29.11 0.46 -0.63
CA SER A 136 29.12 1.14 -1.92
C SER A 136 30.48 0.94 -2.59
N ASP A 137 30.50 0.95 -3.92
CA ASP A 137 31.72 1.01 -4.73
C ASP A 137 31.90 2.37 -5.44
#